data_AF-A0A9D5BII5-F1
#
_entry.id   AF-A0A9D5BII5-F1
#
_cell.length_a   1.000
_cell.length_b   1.000
_cell.length_c   1.000
_cell.angle_alpha   90.00
_cell.angle_beta   90.00
_cell.angle_gamma   90.00
#
_symmetry.space_group_name_H-M   'P 1'
#
loop_
_entity.id
_entity.type
_entity.pdbx_description
1 polymer ?
#
loop_
_entity_poly.entity_id
_entity_poly.type
_entity_poly.pdbx_seq_one_letter_code
_entity_poly.pdbx_strand_id
1 'polypeptide(L)'
;MPIRFHNFVILTHFDLELKIEGEQKIKKMVEGTMSLDAVIKEAVDLENIPIEEVFDNLKCTKEGLTSEEVQERLDMFGYNKLEEKKESKILKFLGFMWNPLSWVMEAAALMAIAMAHGGVITNVIHFTTHVGHFQQVLTSIGNFCICSIAIGMIIEIIVIYGVHGYGYRNGIDNLLVLLIGGIPIAMPTVLSVTMAIGSHKLSQQGAITKRMTAIEEMDGMNVLCSDKTGTLTLNKLTVDKEMIEVFAKGVGKDLVVLMAARASRMENQDAIDCAIVSMLADPKEARAGIKEVHFLPFNPTDKRTALTYIDGAGNMHRVSKGAPEQILNLAQNKAEIERKVHAMIDKFAERGLRSLGIARQEVPEGSKESAGGPWEFVALLPLFDPPRHDSAETIRRALDLGVSVKMITGDQLAIGKETGTRLGMGTNMYPSSSLLGENKDQLGAVSIDDLIEKADGFAGKKRCLRGGLESALGKSAV
;
A
#
# COMPACT_ATOMS: atom_id res chain seq x y z
N MET A 1 29.65 11.65 40.07
CA MET A 1 28.42 10.94 40.52
C MET A 1 27.28 11.83 41.08
N PRO A 2 27.44 13.10 41.56
CA PRO A 2 26.34 13.76 42.27
C PRO A 2 25.32 14.50 41.37
N ILE A 3 25.63 14.78 40.09
CA ILE A 3 24.75 15.57 39.21
C ILE A 3 23.60 14.71 38.62
N ARG A 4 23.78 13.39 38.52
CA ARG A 4 22.77 12.47 37.94
C ARG A 4 21.61 12.13 38.91
N PHE A 5 21.79 12.25 40.23
CA PHE A 5 20.74 11.97 41.22
C PHE A 5 19.83 13.19 41.48
N HIS A 6 20.35 14.41 41.38
CA HIS A 6 19.58 15.63 41.68
C HIS A 6 18.48 15.91 40.64
N ASN A 7 18.71 15.57 39.38
CA ASN A 7 17.73 15.77 38.31
C ASN A 7 16.57 14.76 38.33
N PHE A 8 16.71 13.62 39.02
CA PHE A 8 15.65 12.60 39.08
C PHE A 8 14.55 12.93 40.10
N VAL A 9 14.87 13.69 41.15
CA VAL A 9 13.92 14.05 42.22
C VAL A 9 13.06 15.26 41.85
N ILE A 10 13.57 16.16 41.01
CA ILE A 10 12.83 17.37 40.57
C ILE A 10 11.72 17.02 39.57
N LEU A 11 11.92 15.99 38.74
CA LEU A 11 10.96 15.54 37.72
C LEU A 11 9.71 14.84 38.32
N THR A 12 9.84 14.16 39.45
CA THR A 12 8.72 13.43 40.05
C THR A 12 7.80 14.30 40.91
N HIS A 13 8.29 15.43 41.44
CA HIS A 13 7.45 16.39 42.17
C HIS A 13 6.64 17.30 41.24
N PHE A 14 7.18 17.69 40.08
CA PHE A 14 6.47 18.56 39.14
C PHE A 14 5.29 17.88 38.44
N ASP A 15 5.36 16.56 38.20
CA ASP A 15 4.27 15.77 37.62
C ASP A 15 3.11 15.51 38.61
N LEU A 16 3.36 15.58 39.92
CA LEU A 16 2.32 15.37 40.93
C LEU A 16 1.46 16.62 41.16
N GLU A 17 2.05 17.82 41.13
CA GLU A 17 1.31 19.08 41.37
C GLU A 17 0.35 19.43 40.23
N LEU A 18 0.70 19.16 38.98
CA LEU A 18 -0.18 19.40 37.82
C LEU A 18 -1.40 18.48 37.78
N LYS A 19 -1.33 17.30 38.41
CA LYS A 19 -2.40 16.31 38.40
C LYS A 19 -3.53 16.64 39.39
N ILE A 20 -3.22 17.36 40.47
CA ILE A 20 -4.15 17.67 41.56
C ILE A 20 -5.03 18.90 41.23
N GLU A 21 -4.51 19.88 40.49
CA GLU A 21 -5.30 21.06 40.07
C GLU A 21 -6.33 20.76 38.95
N GLY A 22 -6.09 19.74 38.14
CA GLY A 22 -7.00 19.32 37.07
C GLY A 22 -8.28 18.62 37.56
N GLU A 23 -8.20 17.84 38.64
CA GLU A 23 -9.32 17.01 39.12
C GLU A 23 -10.42 17.80 39.84
N GLN A 24 -10.14 18.99 40.39
CA GLN A 24 -11.14 19.80 41.09
C GLN A 24 -12.04 20.62 40.16
N LYS A 25 -11.58 20.94 38.94
CA LYS A 25 -12.39 21.70 37.95
C LYS A 25 -13.45 20.85 37.25
N ILE A 26 -13.25 19.53 37.17
CA ILE A 26 -14.11 18.59 36.42
C ILE A 26 -15.40 18.25 37.20
N LYS A 27 -15.40 18.35 38.54
CA LYS A 27 -16.55 17.99 39.38
C LYS A 27 -17.79 18.90 39.27
N LYS A 28 -17.72 20.03 38.54
CA LYS A 28 -18.77 21.07 38.57
C LYS A 28 -19.70 21.14 37.33
N MET A 29 -19.57 20.23 36.36
CA MET A 29 -20.32 20.26 35.08
C MET A 29 -21.19 18.99 34.80
N VAL A 30 -21.55 18.21 35.83
CA VAL A 30 -21.91 16.78 35.66
C VAL A 30 -23.42 16.44 35.54
N GLU A 31 -24.37 17.38 35.54
CA GLU A 31 -25.80 16.99 35.61
C GLU A 31 -26.48 16.67 34.25
N GLY A 32 -25.82 16.86 33.09
CA GLY A 32 -26.38 16.53 31.76
C GLY A 32 -25.72 15.36 31.01
N THR A 33 -24.60 14.84 31.53
CA THR A 33 -23.56 14.13 30.76
C THR A 33 -23.53 12.61 31.01
N MET A 34 -24.43 12.09 31.86
CA MET A 34 -24.30 10.75 32.47
C MET A 34 -24.30 9.57 31.48
N SER A 35 -24.93 9.67 30.29
CA SER A 35 -24.96 8.56 29.33
C SER A 35 -23.71 8.48 28.44
N LEU A 36 -23.19 9.62 27.97
CA LEU A 36 -21.97 9.66 27.18
C LEU A 36 -20.73 9.43 28.05
N ASP A 37 -20.74 9.88 29.31
CA ASP A 37 -19.66 9.64 30.28
C ASP A 37 -19.45 8.16 30.59
N ALA A 38 -20.50 7.34 30.53
CA ALA A 38 -20.41 5.89 30.70
C ALA A 38 -19.73 5.21 29.51
N VAL A 39 -19.97 5.71 28.28
CA VAL A 39 -19.28 5.28 27.06
C VAL A 39 -17.81 5.71 27.08
N ILE A 40 -17.50 6.92 27.57
CA ILE A 40 -16.13 7.43 27.72
C ILE A 40 -15.29 6.57 28.67
N LYS A 41 -15.92 5.96 29.69
CA LYS A 41 -15.25 5.08 30.67
C LYS A 41 -15.20 3.61 30.24
N GLU A 42 -15.48 3.30 28.98
CA GLU A 42 -15.55 1.93 28.42
C GLU A 42 -16.49 1.00 29.22
N ALA A 43 -17.45 1.56 29.96
CA ALA A 43 -18.33 0.78 30.83
C ALA A 43 -19.45 0.05 30.06
N VAL A 44 -19.57 0.30 28.76
CA VAL A 44 -20.59 -0.26 27.86
C VAL A 44 -19.89 -0.91 26.67
N ASP A 45 -20.08 -2.22 26.51
CA ASP A 45 -19.59 -2.98 25.36
C ASP A 45 -20.53 -2.77 24.17
N LEU A 46 -20.15 -1.85 23.29
CA LEU A 46 -20.93 -1.48 22.10
C LEU A 46 -20.85 -2.54 20.98
N GLU A 47 -19.92 -3.50 21.05
CA GLU A 47 -19.71 -4.49 19.98
C GLU A 47 -20.77 -5.60 20.00
N ASN A 48 -21.28 -5.92 21.19
CA ASN A 48 -22.16 -7.08 21.40
C ASN A 48 -23.64 -6.73 21.65
N ILE A 49 -24.01 -5.45 21.60
CA ILE A 49 -25.40 -4.99 21.80
C ILE A 49 -26.15 -4.80 20.48
N PRO A 50 -27.49 -4.97 20.45
CA PRO A 50 -28.29 -4.73 19.26
C PRO A 50 -28.18 -3.26 18.81
N ILE A 51 -28.18 -3.06 17.48
CA ILE A 51 -27.96 -1.77 16.83
C ILE A 51 -28.91 -0.67 17.34
N GLU A 52 -30.14 -1.03 17.73
CA GLU A 52 -31.13 -0.08 18.27
C GLU A 52 -30.69 0.48 19.63
N GLU A 53 -30.16 -0.36 20.52
CA GLU A 53 -29.57 0.07 21.79
C GLU A 53 -28.27 0.83 21.59
N VAL A 54 -27.50 0.54 20.53
CA VAL A 54 -26.33 1.34 20.14
C VAL A 54 -26.76 2.77 19.80
N PHE A 55 -27.84 2.95 19.03
CA PHE A 55 -28.36 4.26 18.67
C PHE A 55 -28.84 5.05 19.90
N ASP A 56 -29.49 4.39 20.86
CA ASP A 56 -29.93 5.02 22.10
C ASP A 56 -28.75 5.40 23.01
N ASN A 57 -27.78 4.49 23.20
CA ASN A 57 -26.59 4.73 24.01
C ASN A 57 -25.68 5.82 23.43
N LEU A 58 -25.50 5.83 22.11
CA LEU A 58 -24.72 6.84 21.39
C LEU A 58 -25.54 8.08 21.02
N LYS A 59 -26.83 8.13 21.39
CA LYS A 59 -27.79 9.20 21.04
C LYS A 59 -27.66 9.62 19.59
N CYS A 60 -27.64 8.68 18.66
CA CYS A 60 -27.54 8.95 17.23
C CYS A 60 -28.73 8.38 16.49
N THR A 61 -29.04 8.97 15.34
CA THR A 61 -30.14 8.51 14.48
C THR A 61 -29.58 7.70 13.30
N LYS A 62 -30.46 6.92 12.64
CA LYS A 62 -30.09 6.17 11.42
C LYS A 62 -29.66 7.08 10.25
N GLU A 63 -30.02 8.36 10.28
CA GLU A 63 -29.66 9.35 9.26
C GLU A 63 -28.32 10.05 9.56
N GLY A 64 -27.70 9.76 10.71
CA GLY A 64 -26.43 10.32 11.13
C GLY A 64 -26.55 11.40 12.20
N LEU A 65 -25.52 12.24 12.29
CA LEU A 65 -25.41 13.36 13.22
C LEU A 65 -25.41 14.68 12.45
N THR A 66 -25.97 15.70 13.06
CA THR A 66 -25.89 17.07 12.55
C THR A 66 -24.47 17.63 12.73
N SER A 67 -24.11 18.65 11.94
CA SER A 67 -22.78 19.26 12.01
C SER A 67 -22.46 19.87 13.39
N GLU A 68 -23.48 20.32 14.12
CA GLU A 68 -23.36 20.86 15.48
C GLU A 68 -23.04 19.74 16.49
N GLU A 69 -23.79 18.63 16.44
CA GLU A 69 -23.55 17.44 17.29
C GLU A 69 -22.18 16.80 17.02
N VAL A 70 -21.72 16.82 15.77
CA VAL A 70 -20.36 16.36 15.42
C VAL A 70 -19.31 17.23 16.09
N GLN A 71 -19.48 18.55 16.11
CA GLN A 71 -18.53 19.46 16.74
C GLN A 71 -18.51 19.28 18.27
N GLU A 72 -19.66 19.16 18.91
CA GLU A 72 -19.76 18.87 20.35
C GLU A 72 -19.07 17.55 20.70
N ARG A 73 -19.25 16.50 19.88
CA ARG A 73 -18.58 15.22 20.09
C ARG A 73 -17.08 15.28 19.85
N LEU A 74 -16.62 16.06 18.88
CA LEU A 74 -15.18 16.28 18.66
C LEU A 74 -14.53 17.00 19.84
N ASP A 75 -15.26 17.92 20.48
CA ASP A 75 -14.78 18.61 21.67
C ASP A 75 -14.77 17.69 22.91
N MET A 76 -15.73 16.77 23.02
CA MET A 76 -15.84 15.81 24.14
C MET A 76 -14.91 14.60 24.01
N PHE A 77 -14.89 13.92 22.87
CA PHE A 77 -14.15 12.67 22.66
C PHE A 77 -12.77 12.91 22.02
N GLY A 78 -12.52 14.12 21.52
CA GLY A 78 -11.38 14.41 20.68
C GLY A 78 -11.52 13.81 19.28
N TYR A 79 -10.56 14.12 18.41
CA TYR A 79 -10.46 13.46 17.12
C TYR A 79 -10.07 11.99 17.34
N ASN A 80 -10.67 11.09 16.57
CA ASN A 80 -10.23 9.70 16.48
C ASN A 80 -8.86 9.63 15.78
N LYS A 81 -7.82 10.01 16.52
CA LYS A 81 -6.42 10.04 16.12
C LYS A 81 -5.66 9.16 17.10
N LEU A 82 -4.84 8.27 16.58
CA LEU A 82 -3.90 7.50 17.39
C LEU A 82 -3.08 8.46 18.27
N GLU A 83 -3.04 8.18 19.58
CA GLU A 83 -2.25 8.97 20.51
C GLU A 83 -0.80 9.02 20.05
N GLU A 84 -0.40 10.20 19.59
CA GLU A 84 0.96 10.44 19.13
C GLU A 84 1.82 10.65 20.38
N LYS A 85 2.63 9.64 20.76
CA LYS A 85 3.57 9.76 21.87
C LYS A 85 4.54 10.90 21.56
N LYS A 86 4.27 12.08 22.13
CA LYS A 86 5.14 13.26 22.04
C LYS A 86 6.37 13.04 22.92
N GLU A 87 7.34 12.32 22.41
CA GLU A 87 8.66 12.28 23.03
C GLU A 87 9.35 13.64 22.83
N SER A 88 9.94 14.18 23.89
CA SER A 88 10.66 15.45 23.77
C SER A 88 11.93 15.24 22.93
N LYS A 89 12.18 16.16 21.99
CA LYS A 89 13.34 16.09 21.07
C LYS A 89 14.67 16.01 21.82
N ILE A 90 14.72 16.62 23.01
CA ILE A 90 15.89 16.63 23.90
C ILE A 90 16.10 15.25 24.54
N LEU A 91 15.03 14.56 24.97
CA LEU A 91 15.15 13.21 25.54
C LEU A 91 15.62 12.19 24.51
N LYS A 92 15.15 12.29 23.26
CA LYS A 92 15.66 11.45 22.16
C LYS A 92 17.14 11.70 21.87
N PHE A 93 17.55 12.96 21.85
CA PHE A 93 18.96 13.33 21.65
C PHE A 93 19.85 12.79 22.78
N LEU A 94 19.41 12.88 24.04
CA LEU A 94 20.13 12.32 25.18
C LEU A 94 20.14 10.78 25.17
N GLY A 95 19.05 10.14 24.75
CA GLY A 95 18.96 8.69 24.56
C GLY A 95 19.90 8.16 23.47
N PHE A 96 20.17 8.96 22.43
CA PHE A 96 21.13 8.61 21.38
C PHE A 96 22.57 8.50 21.90
N MET A 97 22.90 9.20 23.00
CA MET A 97 24.22 9.08 23.64
C MET A 97 24.43 7.74 24.37
N TRP A 98 23.37 6.93 24.54
CA TRP A 98 23.41 5.61 25.20
C TRP A 98 23.69 4.43 24.25
N ASN A 99 24.22 4.69 23.05
CA ASN A 99 24.59 3.66 22.06
C ASN A 99 25.72 2.74 22.61
N PRO A 100 25.69 1.41 22.36
CA PRO A 100 26.79 0.48 22.67
C PRO A 100 28.21 0.97 22.34
N LEU A 101 28.39 1.76 21.27
CA LEU A 101 29.70 2.35 20.93
C LEU A 101 30.15 3.43 21.92
N SER A 102 29.21 4.19 22.50
CA SER A 102 29.49 5.12 23.59
C SER A 102 29.99 4.40 24.84
N TRP A 103 29.51 3.18 25.10
CA TRP A 103 30.00 2.35 26.22
C TRP A 103 31.44 1.91 26.05
N VAL A 104 31.87 1.58 24.82
CA VAL A 104 33.28 1.23 24.55
C VAL A 104 34.19 2.44 24.79
N MET A 105 33.75 3.64 24.42
CA MET A 105 34.49 4.88 24.71
C MET A 105 34.51 5.24 26.21
N GLU A 106 33.40 5.04 26.91
CA GLU A 106 33.34 5.24 28.36
C GLU A 106 34.22 4.19 29.07
N ALA A 107 34.28 2.95 28.57
CA ALA A 107 35.20 1.91 29.04
C ALA A 107 36.67 2.22 28.73
N ALA A 108 36.99 2.77 27.55
CA ALA A 108 38.35 3.20 27.20
C ALA A 108 38.81 4.39 28.06
N ALA A 109 37.92 5.35 28.31
CA ALA A 109 38.17 6.46 29.24
C ALA A 109 38.35 5.96 30.68
N LEU A 110 37.51 5.02 31.13
CA LEU A 110 37.66 4.38 32.43
C LEU A 110 38.94 3.53 32.52
N MET A 111 39.37 2.86 31.44
CA MET A 111 40.63 2.12 31.38
C MET A 111 41.83 3.06 31.52
N ALA A 112 41.83 4.20 30.83
CA ALA A 112 42.87 5.22 30.96
C ALA A 112 42.97 5.77 32.40
N ILE A 113 41.83 5.95 33.08
CA ILE A 113 41.75 6.40 34.47
C ILE A 113 42.14 5.29 35.46
N ALA A 114 41.70 4.04 35.23
CA ALA A 114 41.95 2.88 36.09
C ALA A 114 43.36 2.27 35.90
N MET A 115 44.05 2.52 34.80
CA MET A 115 45.46 2.16 34.64
C MET A 115 46.40 3.26 35.18
N ALA A 116 45.91 4.49 35.32
CA ALA A 116 46.60 5.54 36.08
C ALA A 116 46.62 5.25 37.59
N HIS A 117 45.65 4.47 38.12
CA HIS A 117 45.66 3.89 39.46
C HIS A 117 45.00 2.50 39.43
N GLY A 118 45.82 1.45 39.41
CA GLY A 118 45.50 0.07 38.99
C GLY A 118 44.16 -0.55 39.41
N GLY A 119 43.45 -1.12 38.44
CA GLY A 119 42.38 -2.10 38.64
C GLY A 119 41.64 -2.51 37.34
N VAL A 120 41.54 -3.81 37.09
CA VAL A 120 40.94 -4.46 35.89
C VAL A 120 39.42 -4.65 36.08
N ILE A 121 38.59 -4.37 35.05
CA ILE A 121 37.21 -4.92 34.98
C ILE A 121 36.80 -5.28 33.54
N THR A 122 36.37 -6.54 33.40
CA THR A 122 35.76 -7.20 32.24
C THR A 122 34.24 -7.00 32.14
N ASN A 123 33.72 -7.19 30.93
CA ASN A 123 32.31 -7.41 30.53
C ASN A 123 31.43 -6.17 30.28
N VAL A 124 31.29 -5.81 29.00
CA VAL A 124 30.11 -5.15 28.41
C VAL A 124 30.10 -5.68 26.96
N ILE A 125 29.07 -6.26 26.35
CA ILE A 125 27.70 -5.81 26.13
C ILE A 125 26.87 -7.03 25.68
N HIS A 126 25.62 -7.17 26.14
CA HIS A 126 24.63 -8.05 25.51
C HIS A 126 23.23 -7.41 25.53
N PHE A 127 22.46 -7.66 24.45
CA PHE A 127 21.02 -7.41 24.21
C PHE A 127 20.61 -5.98 23.75
N THR A 128 19.59 -5.75 22.89
CA THR A 128 18.35 -6.51 22.56
C THR A 128 17.76 -6.18 21.15
N THR A 129 17.17 -7.22 20.53
CA THR A 129 15.90 -7.35 19.73
C THR A 129 15.59 -6.58 18.43
N HIS A 130 15.24 -7.39 17.40
CA HIS A 130 14.72 -7.10 16.06
C HIS A 130 15.60 -6.22 15.14
N VAL A 131 16.58 -6.91 14.55
CA VAL A 131 17.59 -6.36 13.64
C VAL A 131 17.02 -6.33 12.22
N GLY A 132 16.67 -5.15 11.71
CA GLY A 132 16.54 -4.95 10.27
C GLY A 132 17.89 -5.21 9.57
N HIS A 133 17.89 -5.54 8.27
CA HIS A 133 19.10 -5.84 7.49
C HIS A 133 20.20 -4.77 7.71
N PHE A 134 19.83 -3.50 7.69
CA PHE A 134 20.70 -2.36 7.99
C PHE A 134 21.48 -2.49 9.33
N GLN A 135 20.79 -2.88 10.40
CA GLN A 135 21.40 -3.01 11.72
C GLN A 135 22.34 -4.23 11.78
N GLN A 136 22.11 -5.25 10.95
CA GLN A 136 23.04 -6.38 10.80
C GLN A 136 24.33 -5.95 10.08
N VAL A 137 24.20 -5.17 9.00
CA VAL A 137 25.35 -4.63 8.26
C VAL A 137 26.20 -3.73 9.16
N LEU A 138 25.57 -2.82 9.90
CA LEU A 138 26.26 -1.91 10.83
C LEU A 138 26.99 -2.69 11.94
N THR A 139 26.37 -3.76 12.44
CA THR A 139 26.97 -4.64 13.45
C THR A 139 28.16 -5.41 12.88
N SER A 140 28.09 -5.87 11.63
CA SER A 140 29.17 -6.58 10.95
C SER A 140 30.40 -5.68 10.76
N ILE A 141 30.20 -4.44 10.30
CA ILE A 141 31.29 -3.46 10.15
C ILE A 141 31.88 -3.10 11.52
N GLY A 142 31.03 -2.86 12.52
CA GLY A 142 31.47 -2.62 13.89
C GLY A 142 32.33 -3.76 14.44
N ASN A 143 31.90 -5.01 14.22
CA ASN A 143 32.63 -6.19 14.63
C ASN A 143 33.99 -6.31 13.91
N PHE A 144 34.04 -6.05 12.60
CA PHE A 144 35.28 -6.02 11.84
C PHE A 144 36.28 -4.98 12.39
N CYS A 145 35.81 -3.76 12.71
CA CYS A 145 36.65 -2.75 13.33
C CYS A 145 37.15 -3.18 14.71
N ILE A 146 36.28 -3.72 15.57
CA ILE A 146 36.65 -4.20 16.92
C ILE A 146 37.70 -5.32 16.83
N CYS A 147 37.50 -6.30 15.94
CA CYS A 147 38.48 -7.38 15.72
C CYS A 147 39.82 -6.85 15.21
N SER A 148 39.80 -5.90 14.27
CA SER A 148 41.01 -5.28 13.72
C SER A 148 41.79 -4.50 14.78
N ILE A 149 41.10 -3.75 15.64
CA ILE A 149 41.70 -3.06 16.78
C ILE A 149 42.29 -4.07 17.76
N ALA A 150 41.55 -5.11 18.14
CA ALA A 150 42.03 -6.13 19.07
C ALA A 150 43.31 -6.81 18.57
N ILE A 151 43.36 -7.16 17.28
CA ILE A 151 44.56 -7.73 16.65
C ILE A 151 45.71 -6.70 16.66
N GLY A 152 45.44 -5.45 16.29
CA GLY A 152 46.42 -4.36 16.31
C GLY A 152 47.00 -4.13 17.71
N MET A 153 46.16 -4.11 18.75
CA MET A 153 46.57 -3.97 20.15
C MET A 153 47.47 -5.12 20.58
N ILE A 154 47.13 -6.36 20.23
CA ILE A 154 47.95 -7.54 20.57
C ILE A 154 49.33 -7.43 19.91
N ILE A 155 49.37 -7.07 18.62
CA ILE A 155 50.63 -6.91 17.87
C ILE A 155 51.49 -5.79 18.50
N GLU A 156 50.89 -4.64 18.81
CA GLU A 156 51.62 -3.53 19.44
C GLU A 156 52.16 -3.90 20.81
N ILE A 157 51.38 -4.59 21.65
CA ILE A 157 51.84 -5.07 22.96
C ILE A 157 53.08 -5.97 22.79
N ILE A 158 53.04 -6.91 21.84
CA ILE A 158 54.18 -7.82 21.58
C ILE A 158 55.41 -7.02 21.12
N VAL A 159 55.25 -6.04 20.22
CA VAL A 159 56.37 -5.26 19.69
C VAL A 159 56.98 -4.32 20.73
N ILE A 160 56.13 -3.63 21.51
CA ILE A 160 56.55 -2.63 22.49
C ILE A 160 57.25 -3.29 23.68
N TYR A 161 56.66 -4.35 24.24
CA TYR A 161 57.21 -5.03 25.41
C TYR A 161 58.22 -6.13 25.07
N GLY A 162 58.08 -6.78 23.91
CA GLY A 162 58.95 -7.88 23.51
C GLY A 162 60.22 -7.45 22.77
N VAL A 163 60.16 -6.40 21.95
CA VAL A 163 61.30 -6.00 21.07
C VAL A 163 62.01 -4.75 21.57
N HIS A 164 61.27 -3.71 21.97
CA HIS A 164 61.83 -2.39 22.26
C HIS A 164 62.05 -2.11 23.75
N GLY A 165 61.44 -2.88 24.66
CA GLY A 165 61.59 -2.70 26.11
C GLY A 165 61.12 -1.32 26.61
N TYR A 166 60.10 -0.74 25.97
CA TYR A 166 59.57 0.58 26.35
C TYR A 166 58.94 0.57 27.76
N GLY A 167 58.96 1.74 28.41
CA GLY A 167 58.25 1.95 29.67
C GLY A 167 56.74 1.82 29.52
N TYR A 168 56.09 1.19 30.51
CA TYR A 168 54.65 0.86 30.52
C TYR A 168 53.72 2.03 30.16
N ARG A 169 54.08 3.27 30.54
CA ARG A 169 53.27 4.46 30.26
C ARG A 169 53.19 4.79 28.76
N ASN A 170 54.30 4.71 28.04
CA ASN A 170 54.34 5.03 26.61
C ASN A 170 53.60 3.97 25.78
N GLY A 171 53.58 2.71 26.25
CA GLY A 171 52.81 1.64 25.62
C GLY A 171 51.30 1.87 25.69
N ILE A 172 50.81 2.45 26.79
CA ILE A 172 49.39 2.77 26.96
C ILE A 172 48.94 3.87 26.00
N ASP A 173 49.77 4.89 25.79
CA ASP A 173 49.43 6.01 24.89
C ASP A 173 49.18 5.51 23.45
N ASN A 174 50.00 4.58 22.95
CA ASN A 174 49.82 3.98 21.62
C ASN A 174 48.53 3.17 21.52
N LEU A 175 48.25 2.34 22.53
CA LEU A 175 47.01 1.56 22.61
C LEU A 175 45.76 2.45 22.66
N LEU A 176 45.84 3.58 23.37
CA LEU A 176 44.75 4.55 23.47
C LEU A 176 44.51 5.25 22.13
N VAL A 177 45.57 5.61 21.39
CA VAL A 177 45.44 6.18 20.04
C VAL A 177 44.74 5.20 19.09
N LEU A 178 45.10 3.92 19.15
CA LEU A 178 44.47 2.88 18.33
C LEU A 178 42.98 2.70 18.67
N LEU A 179 42.61 2.74 19.96
CA LEU A 179 41.21 2.66 20.39
C LEU A 179 40.39 3.86 19.95
N ILE A 180 40.89 5.09 20.17
CA ILE A 180 40.16 6.32 19.84
C ILE A 180 40.01 6.47 18.32
N GLY A 181 41.06 6.14 17.55
CA GLY A 181 41.04 6.24 16.09
C GLY A 181 40.30 5.10 15.41
N GLY A 182 40.26 3.90 16.00
CA GLY A 182 39.74 2.69 15.37
C GLY A 182 38.22 2.54 15.41
N ILE A 183 37.54 3.11 16.42
CA ILE A 183 36.10 2.90 16.60
C ILE A 183 35.30 3.92 15.78
N PRO A 184 34.51 3.51 14.78
CA PRO A 184 33.78 4.43 13.91
C PRO A 184 32.46 4.92 14.55
N ILE A 185 32.57 5.68 15.65
CA ILE A 185 31.42 6.17 16.45
C ILE A 185 30.45 7.01 15.61
N ALA A 186 30.96 7.71 14.60
CA ALA A 186 30.15 8.58 13.76
C ALA A 186 29.25 7.82 12.76
N MET A 187 29.57 6.57 12.40
CA MET A 187 28.89 5.88 11.29
C MET A 187 27.38 5.70 11.48
N PRO A 188 26.87 5.23 12.65
CA PRO A 188 25.42 5.09 12.85
C PRO A 188 24.66 6.41 12.67
N THR A 189 25.24 7.51 13.15
CA THR A 189 24.68 8.86 13.06
C THR A 189 24.69 9.36 11.63
N VAL A 190 25.83 9.25 10.94
CA VAL A 190 25.99 9.70 9.55
C VAL A 190 25.01 8.98 8.64
N LEU A 191 24.87 7.67 8.77
CA LEU A 191 23.93 6.88 7.98
C LEU A 191 22.47 7.25 8.29
N SER A 192 22.10 7.39 9.57
CA SER A 192 20.74 7.79 9.97
C SER A 192 20.35 9.16 9.41
N VAL A 193 21.25 10.14 9.49
CA VAL A 193 21.05 11.48 8.92
C VAL A 193 20.97 11.41 7.39
N THR A 194 21.83 10.60 6.75
CA THR A 194 21.81 10.41 5.29
C THR A 194 20.50 9.82 4.81
N MET A 195 19.97 8.79 5.49
CA MET A 195 18.65 8.22 5.19
C MET A 195 17.51 9.23 5.40
N ALA A 196 17.58 10.04 6.45
CA ALA A 196 16.58 11.08 6.69
C ALA A 196 16.58 12.16 5.59
N ILE A 197 17.77 12.60 5.16
CA ILE A 197 17.92 13.52 4.04
C ILE A 197 17.45 12.88 2.73
N GLY A 198 17.80 11.61 2.50
CA GLY A 198 17.37 10.83 1.32
C GLY A 198 15.86 10.70 1.23
N SER A 199 15.21 10.35 2.35
CA SER A 199 13.75 10.29 2.47
C SER A 199 13.09 11.64 2.18
N HIS A 200 13.67 12.73 2.70
CA HIS A 200 13.16 14.07 2.41
C HIS A 200 13.31 14.43 0.91
N LYS A 201 14.45 14.11 0.29
CA LYS A 201 14.67 14.32 -1.15
C LYS A 201 13.70 13.49 -2.02
N LEU A 202 13.44 12.23 -1.66
CA LEU A 202 12.45 11.39 -2.35
C LEU A 202 11.04 11.97 -2.23
N SER A 203 10.69 12.49 -1.05
CA SER A 203 9.41 13.16 -0.83
C SER A 203 9.24 14.41 -1.71
N GLN A 204 10.31 15.21 -1.86
CA GLN A 204 10.33 16.35 -2.81
C GLN A 204 10.16 15.91 -4.27
N GLN A 205 10.55 14.68 -4.61
CA GLN A 205 10.34 14.07 -5.92
C GLN A 205 8.98 13.34 -6.04
N GLY A 206 8.13 13.41 -5.02
CA GLY A 206 6.79 12.80 -5.01
C GLY A 206 6.74 11.35 -4.52
N ALA A 207 7.84 10.80 -4.01
CA ALA A 207 7.92 9.45 -3.44
C ALA A 207 8.01 9.49 -1.90
N ILE A 208 6.97 9.04 -1.21
CA ILE A 208 6.91 9.06 0.26
C ILE A 208 7.41 7.72 0.81
N THR A 209 8.53 7.74 1.52
CA THR A 209 9.09 6.55 2.18
C THR A 209 8.50 6.38 3.58
N LYS A 210 7.61 5.39 3.77
CA LYS A 210 7.07 5.06 5.10
C LYS A 210 8.10 4.36 6.01
N ARG A 211 9.03 3.62 5.41
CA ARG A 211 10.15 2.94 6.09
C ARG A 211 11.46 3.50 5.55
N MET A 212 12.36 3.97 6.41
CA MET A 212 13.67 4.47 5.98
C MET A 212 14.53 3.38 5.34
N THR A 213 14.40 2.13 5.80
CA THR A 213 15.07 0.96 5.24
C THR A 213 14.64 0.64 3.81
N ALA A 214 13.50 1.18 3.34
CA ALA A 214 13.06 0.97 1.96
C ALA A 214 14.01 1.63 0.95
N ILE A 215 14.79 2.64 1.34
CA ILE A 215 15.78 3.28 0.47
C ILE A 215 16.87 2.29 0.08
N GLU A 216 17.30 1.44 1.03
CA GLU A 216 18.28 0.36 0.80
C GLU A 216 17.67 -0.75 -0.07
N GLU A 217 16.43 -1.16 0.23
CA GLU A 217 15.70 -2.15 -0.57
C GLU A 217 15.52 -1.69 -2.04
N MET A 218 15.31 -0.39 -2.25
CA MET A 218 15.18 0.20 -3.59
C MET A 218 16.52 0.25 -4.35
N ASP A 219 17.63 0.45 -3.64
CA ASP A 219 18.98 0.45 -4.25
C ASP A 219 19.40 -0.95 -4.72
N GLY A 220 19.06 -1.98 -3.94
CA GLY A 220 19.31 -3.39 -4.29
C GLY A 220 18.28 -4.03 -5.23
N MET A 221 17.34 -3.25 -5.78
CA MET A 221 16.24 -3.80 -6.55
C MET A 221 16.70 -4.31 -7.93
N ASN A 222 16.46 -5.60 -8.22
CA ASN A 222 16.77 -6.23 -9.50
C ASN A 222 15.52 -6.44 -10.40
N VAL A 223 14.34 -6.59 -9.80
CA VAL A 223 13.08 -6.84 -10.50
C VAL A 223 12.00 -5.90 -9.98
N LEU A 224 11.38 -5.15 -10.90
CA LEU A 224 10.25 -4.27 -10.62
C LEU A 224 8.96 -4.87 -11.21
N CYS A 225 8.14 -5.44 -10.35
CA CYS A 225 6.79 -5.89 -10.71
C CYS A 225 5.82 -4.71 -10.69
N SER A 226 5.40 -4.24 -11.87
CA SER A 226 4.54 -3.05 -12.01
C SER A 226 3.13 -3.42 -12.45
N ASP A 227 2.11 -2.90 -11.75
CA ASP A 227 0.73 -3.02 -12.21
C ASP A 227 0.51 -2.29 -13.54
N LYS A 228 -0.20 -2.92 -14.48
CA LYS A 228 -0.58 -2.24 -15.72
C LYS A 228 -1.48 -1.02 -15.47
N THR A 229 -2.68 -1.27 -14.95
CA THR A 229 -3.71 -0.23 -14.75
C THR A 229 -3.32 0.70 -13.62
N GLY A 230 -3.20 1.99 -13.92
CA GLY A 230 -2.90 3.06 -12.94
C GLY A 230 -1.42 3.38 -12.81
N THR A 231 -0.51 2.43 -13.06
CA THR A 231 0.94 2.68 -13.04
C THR A 231 1.49 2.88 -14.45
N LEU A 232 1.40 1.87 -15.32
CA LEU A 232 1.89 1.95 -16.71
C LEU A 232 0.91 2.68 -17.65
N THR A 233 -0.37 2.72 -17.27
CA THR A 233 -1.43 3.41 -18.03
C THR A 233 -2.02 4.57 -17.24
N LEU A 234 -2.69 5.48 -17.95
CA LEU A 234 -3.29 6.67 -17.36
C LEU A 234 -4.54 6.38 -16.52
N ASN A 235 -5.12 5.17 -16.63
CA ASN A 235 -6.43 4.83 -16.05
C ASN A 235 -7.52 5.86 -16.43
N LYS A 236 -7.38 6.44 -17.61
CA LYS A 236 -8.34 7.34 -18.26
C LYS A 236 -8.86 6.62 -19.49
N LEU A 237 -9.87 5.79 -19.26
CA LEU A 237 -10.42 4.93 -20.29
C LEU A 237 -11.09 5.77 -21.36
N THR A 238 -11.00 5.31 -22.60
CA THR A 238 -11.66 5.90 -23.76
C THR A 238 -12.39 4.82 -24.53
N VAL A 239 -13.48 5.19 -25.20
CA VAL A 239 -14.30 4.27 -25.98
C VAL A 239 -14.43 4.86 -27.38
N ASP A 240 -14.13 4.06 -28.39
CA ASP A 240 -14.41 4.42 -29.76
C ASP A 240 -15.81 3.94 -30.13
N LYS A 241 -16.69 4.90 -30.43
CA LYS A 241 -18.09 4.63 -30.78
C LYS A 241 -18.19 3.77 -32.04
N GLU A 242 -17.26 3.89 -32.98
CA GLU A 242 -17.33 3.13 -34.23
C GLU A 242 -17.06 1.63 -34.01
N MET A 243 -16.31 1.28 -32.98
CA MET A 243 -15.97 -0.09 -32.64
C MET A 243 -17.03 -0.81 -31.78
N ILE A 244 -18.11 -0.13 -31.39
CA ILE A 244 -19.19 -0.76 -30.60
C ILE A 244 -19.93 -1.78 -31.46
N GLU A 245 -20.03 -3.01 -30.94
CA GLU A 245 -20.81 -4.09 -31.56
C GLU A 245 -22.15 -4.26 -30.87
N VAL A 246 -23.23 -4.22 -31.65
CA VAL A 246 -24.61 -4.34 -31.15
C VAL A 246 -25.21 -5.67 -31.59
N PHE A 247 -25.81 -6.39 -30.65
CA PHE A 247 -26.44 -7.70 -30.86
C PHE A 247 -27.97 -7.62 -30.87
N ALA A 248 -28.54 -6.65 -30.14
CA ALA A 248 -29.99 -6.44 -30.10
C ALA A 248 -30.52 -5.81 -31.40
N LYS A 249 -31.64 -6.31 -31.91
CA LYS A 249 -32.28 -5.78 -33.12
C LYS A 249 -32.95 -4.44 -32.83
N GLY A 250 -32.77 -3.46 -33.72
CA GLY A 250 -33.40 -2.14 -33.60
C GLY A 250 -32.77 -1.19 -32.58
N VAL A 251 -31.60 -1.53 -32.03
CA VAL A 251 -30.85 -0.66 -31.12
C VAL A 251 -29.69 0.00 -31.87
N GLY A 252 -29.67 1.33 -31.90
CA GLY A 252 -28.54 2.11 -32.44
C GLY A 252 -27.40 2.25 -31.44
N LYS A 253 -26.17 2.50 -31.92
CA LYS A 253 -24.97 2.70 -31.06
C LYS A 253 -25.14 3.86 -30.07
N ASP A 254 -25.83 4.94 -30.45
CA ASP A 254 -26.17 6.06 -29.54
C ASP A 254 -26.99 5.62 -28.34
N LEU A 255 -28.00 4.78 -28.57
CA LEU A 255 -28.85 4.27 -27.51
C LEU A 255 -28.06 3.34 -26.57
N VAL A 256 -27.10 2.57 -27.11
CA VAL A 256 -26.19 1.75 -26.29
C VAL A 256 -25.35 2.61 -25.35
N VAL A 257 -24.75 3.69 -25.86
CA VAL A 257 -23.96 4.63 -25.05
C VAL A 257 -24.83 5.25 -23.97
N LEU A 258 -26.05 5.66 -24.31
CA LEU A 258 -27.02 6.19 -23.33
C LEU A 258 -27.39 5.15 -22.25
N MET A 259 -27.63 3.89 -22.63
CA MET A 259 -27.90 2.80 -21.68
C MET A 259 -26.70 2.54 -20.76
N ALA A 260 -25.49 2.55 -21.30
CA ALA A 260 -24.27 2.39 -20.52
C ALA A 260 -24.06 3.56 -19.55
N ALA A 261 -24.33 4.80 -19.99
CA ALA A 261 -24.25 6.00 -19.14
C ALA A 261 -25.32 5.98 -18.04
N ARG A 262 -26.53 5.49 -18.35
CA ARG A 262 -27.59 5.24 -17.36
C ARG A 262 -27.12 4.27 -16.28
N ALA A 263 -26.46 3.17 -16.66
CA ALA A 263 -25.90 2.20 -15.71
C ALA A 263 -24.63 2.68 -14.97
N SER A 264 -24.19 3.93 -15.18
CA SER A 264 -23.04 4.55 -14.52
C SER A 264 -23.48 5.43 -13.34
N ARG A 265 -22.60 5.61 -12.35
CA ARG A 265 -22.77 6.61 -11.31
C ARG A 265 -22.57 8.01 -11.88
N MET A 266 -23.33 8.98 -11.38
CA MET A 266 -23.13 10.40 -11.73
C MET A 266 -22.16 11.09 -10.78
N GLU A 267 -22.09 10.61 -9.53
CA GLU A 267 -21.23 11.14 -8.47
C GLU A 267 -20.16 10.11 -8.08
N ASN A 268 -18.97 10.59 -7.72
CA ASN A 268 -17.82 9.75 -7.36
C ASN A 268 -17.55 8.63 -8.38
N GLN A 269 -17.31 9.04 -9.62
CA GLN A 269 -17.24 8.14 -10.77
C GLN A 269 -15.96 7.31 -10.78
N ASP A 270 -16.12 6.02 -11.07
CA ASP A 270 -15.01 5.16 -11.46
C ASP A 270 -14.48 5.55 -12.85
N ALA A 271 -13.25 5.11 -13.19
CA ALA A 271 -12.63 5.41 -14.49
C ALA A 271 -13.48 4.94 -15.69
N ILE A 272 -14.20 3.81 -15.54
CA ILE A 272 -15.12 3.29 -16.59
C ILE A 272 -16.35 4.19 -16.70
N ASP A 273 -16.91 4.61 -15.57
CA ASP A 273 -18.11 5.47 -15.51
C ASP A 273 -17.82 6.82 -16.14
N CYS A 274 -16.68 7.42 -15.80
CA CYS A 274 -16.22 8.68 -16.39
C CYS A 274 -16.04 8.56 -17.90
N ALA A 275 -15.43 7.47 -18.38
CA ALA A 275 -15.22 7.24 -19.82
C ALA A 275 -16.53 7.16 -20.61
N ILE A 276 -17.52 6.44 -20.07
CA ILE A 276 -18.84 6.28 -20.72
C ILE A 276 -19.63 7.59 -20.68
N VAL A 277 -19.67 8.26 -19.54
CA VAL A 277 -20.39 9.55 -19.40
C VAL A 277 -19.77 10.63 -20.29
N SER A 278 -18.44 10.62 -20.46
CA SER A 278 -17.73 11.52 -21.36
C SER A 278 -17.99 11.27 -22.85
N MET A 279 -18.62 10.15 -23.22
CA MET A 279 -19.06 9.91 -24.60
C MET A 279 -20.34 10.67 -24.96
N LEU A 280 -21.12 11.09 -23.97
CA LEU A 280 -22.32 11.89 -24.19
C LEU A 280 -21.92 13.34 -24.46
N ALA A 281 -22.72 14.04 -25.27
CA ALA A 281 -22.50 15.46 -25.53
C ALA A 281 -22.72 16.29 -24.26
N ASP A 282 -23.76 15.97 -23.49
CA ASP A 282 -24.01 16.50 -22.15
C ASP A 282 -24.17 15.33 -21.15
N PRO A 283 -23.36 15.27 -20.08
CA PRO A 283 -23.52 14.29 -18.99
C PRO A 283 -24.93 14.22 -18.41
N LYS A 284 -25.70 15.30 -18.45
CA LYS A 284 -27.08 15.34 -17.94
C LYS A 284 -28.04 14.45 -18.74
N GLU A 285 -27.73 14.16 -20.00
CA GLU A 285 -28.52 13.24 -20.83
C GLU A 285 -28.64 11.84 -20.21
N ALA A 286 -27.61 11.41 -19.44
CA ALA A 286 -27.61 10.12 -18.75
C ALA A 286 -28.78 9.95 -17.76
N ARG A 287 -29.38 11.04 -17.27
CA ARG A 287 -30.55 11.03 -16.36
C ARG A 287 -31.75 11.82 -16.92
N ALA A 288 -31.66 12.33 -18.14
CA ALA A 288 -32.74 13.08 -18.76
C ALA A 288 -33.96 12.19 -19.04
N GLY A 289 -35.15 12.65 -18.64
CA GLY A 289 -36.42 11.98 -18.93
C GLY A 289 -36.64 10.64 -18.23
N ILE A 290 -35.85 10.34 -17.19
CA ILE A 290 -36.01 9.12 -16.39
C ILE A 290 -36.07 9.44 -14.89
N LYS A 291 -36.86 8.66 -14.16
CA LYS A 291 -36.87 8.68 -12.70
C LYS A 291 -36.07 7.49 -12.18
N GLU A 292 -34.95 7.76 -11.53
CA GLU A 292 -34.13 6.74 -10.87
C GLU A 292 -34.88 6.12 -9.69
N VAL A 293 -34.94 4.79 -9.65
CA VAL A 293 -35.61 4.03 -8.58
C VAL A 293 -34.57 3.36 -7.68
N HIS A 294 -33.59 2.70 -8.28
CA HIS A 294 -32.56 1.98 -7.55
C HIS A 294 -31.31 1.77 -8.40
N PHE A 295 -30.14 2.05 -7.81
CA PHE A 295 -28.84 1.78 -8.41
C PHE A 295 -28.14 0.65 -7.66
N LEU A 296 -27.81 -0.42 -8.40
CA LEU A 296 -27.00 -1.54 -7.91
C LEU A 296 -25.51 -1.21 -8.11
N PRO A 297 -24.74 -0.99 -7.03
CA PRO A 297 -23.32 -0.66 -7.10
C PRO A 297 -22.46 -1.84 -7.55
N PHE A 298 -21.23 -1.56 -7.96
CA PHE A 298 -20.29 -2.59 -8.37
C PHE A 298 -19.90 -3.47 -7.17
N ASN A 299 -19.99 -4.78 -7.36
CA ASN A 299 -19.48 -5.78 -6.43
C ASN A 299 -18.41 -6.63 -7.14
N PRO A 300 -17.21 -6.86 -6.57
CA PRO A 300 -16.18 -7.72 -7.16
C PRO A 300 -16.62 -9.15 -7.50
N THR A 301 -17.64 -9.68 -6.82
CA THR A 301 -18.21 -11.00 -7.09
C THR A 301 -19.11 -10.97 -8.33
N ASP A 302 -20.05 -10.03 -8.39
CA ASP A 302 -21.02 -9.90 -9.47
C ASP A 302 -20.44 -9.27 -10.74
N LYS A 303 -19.41 -8.43 -10.58
CA LYS A 303 -18.69 -7.67 -11.62
C LYS A 303 -19.59 -6.89 -12.58
N ARG A 304 -20.70 -6.35 -12.07
CA ARG A 304 -21.65 -5.53 -12.81
C ARG A 304 -22.21 -4.39 -11.95
N THR A 305 -22.74 -3.38 -12.61
CA THR A 305 -23.63 -2.36 -12.04
C THR A 305 -24.97 -2.40 -12.77
N ALA A 306 -26.02 -1.92 -12.14
CA ALA A 306 -27.32 -1.80 -12.79
C ALA A 306 -28.09 -0.58 -12.31
N LEU A 307 -28.86 0.05 -13.20
CA LEU A 307 -29.81 1.09 -12.86
C LEU A 307 -31.22 0.60 -13.17
N THR A 308 -32.11 0.69 -12.19
CA THR A 308 -33.56 0.53 -12.39
C THR A 308 -34.19 1.92 -12.42
N TYR A 309 -34.91 2.23 -13.50
CA TYR A 309 -35.52 3.54 -13.71
C TYR A 309 -36.91 3.41 -14.34
N ILE A 310 -37.73 4.43 -14.15
CA ILE A 310 -39.02 4.58 -14.82
C ILE A 310 -38.84 5.60 -15.95
N ASP A 311 -39.25 5.24 -17.16
CA ASP A 311 -39.21 6.13 -18.32
C ASP A 311 -40.37 7.15 -18.30
N GLY A 312 -40.34 8.11 -19.23
CA GLY A 312 -41.41 9.11 -19.37
C GLY A 312 -42.78 8.53 -19.76
N ALA A 313 -42.84 7.27 -20.21
CA ALA A 313 -44.09 6.56 -20.52
C ALA A 313 -44.64 5.79 -19.31
N GLY A 314 -43.93 5.80 -18.17
CA GLY A 314 -44.31 5.09 -16.95
C GLY A 314 -43.87 3.63 -16.91
N ASN A 315 -43.12 3.14 -17.89
CA ASN A 315 -42.60 1.78 -17.92
C ASN A 315 -41.30 1.70 -17.11
N MET A 316 -41.17 0.63 -16.31
CA MET A 316 -39.96 0.38 -15.54
C MET A 316 -38.97 -0.46 -16.34
N HIS A 317 -37.77 0.07 -16.49
CA HIS A 317 -36.66 -0.56 -17.19
C HIS A 317 -35.49 -0.77 -16.26
N ARG A 318 -34.68 -1.77 -16.54
CA ARG A 318 -33.42 -2.02 -15.85
C ARG A 318 -32.30 -2.24 -16.85
N VAL A 319 -31.25 -1.45 -16.73
CA VAL A 319 -30.05 -1.54 -17.58
C VAL A 319 -28.86 -1.96 -16.72
N SER A 320 -27.99 -2.79 -17.26
CA SER A 320 -26.79 -3.26 -16.55
C SER A 320 -25.58 -3.20 -17.46
N LYS A 321 -24.44 -2.88 -16.85
CA LYS A 321 -23.12 -2.95 -17.48
C LYS A 321 -22.17 -3.76 -16.61
N GLY A 322 -21.22 -4.46 -17.21
CA GLY A 322 -20.27 -5.25 -16.44
C GLY A 322 -19.33 -6.09 -17.29
N ALA A 323 -18.64 -7.01 -16.62
CA ALA A 323 -17.80 -7.99 -17.30
C ALA A 323 -18.63 -8.77 -18.33
N PRO A 324 -18.19 -8.88 -19.59
CA PRO A 324 -18.96 -9.51 -20.67
C PRO A 324 -19.50 -10.89 -20.32
N GLU A 325 -18.67 -11.74 -19.70
CA GLU A 325 -19.04 -13.08 -19.26
C GLU A 325 -20.22 -13.07 -18.25
N GLN A 326 -20.21 -12.13 -17.32
CA GLN A 326 -21.28 -12.04 -16.32
C GLN A 326 -22.56 -11.48 -16.92
N ILE A 327 -22.45 -10.54 -17.84
CA ILE A 327 -23.61 -9.99 -18.55
C ILE A 327 -24.21 -11.03 -19.51
N LEU A 328 -23.37 -11.83 -20.16
CA LEU A 328 -23.79 -12.93 -21.03
C LEU A 328 -24.52 -14.04 -20.25
N ASN A 329 -24.10 -14.33 -19.02
CA ASN A 329 -24.77 -15.30 -18.15
C ASN A 329 -26.18 -14.88 -17.71
N LEU A 330 -26.49 -13.58 -17.75
CA LEU A 330 -27.85 -13.09 -17.47
C LEU A 330 -28.78 -13.24 -18.67
N ALA A 331 -28.22 -13.20 -19.87
CA ALA A 331 -28.97 -13.06 -21.11
C ALA A 331 -29.74 -14.35 -21.46
N GLN A 332 -31.01 -14.21 -21.80
CA GLN A 332 -31.86 -15.35 -22.19
C GLN A 332 -31.38 -15.99 -23.50
N ASN A 333 -30.83 -15.18 -24.42
CA ASN A 333 -30.37 -15.60 -25.74
C ASN A 333 -28.91 -16.09 -25.75
N LYS A 334 -28.33 -16.44 -24.58
CA LYS A 334 -26.92 -16.84 -24.43
C LYS A 334 -26.45 -17.81 -25.52
N ALA A 335 -27.16 -18.92 -25.73
CA ALA A 335 -26.72 -20.00 -26.62
C ALA A 335 -26.53 -19.56 -28.09
N GLU A 336 -27.25 -18.54 -28.56
CA GLU A 336 -27.15 -18.06 -29.94
C GLU A 336 -25.99 -17.06 -30.13
N ILE A 337 -25.79 -16.17 -29.14
CA ILE A 337 -24.86 -15.06 -29.25
C ILE A 337 -23.47 -15.34 -28.65
N GLU A 338 -23.36 -16.31 -27.74
CA GLU A 338 -22.15 -16.60 -26.96
C GLU A 338 -20.91 -16.74 -27.85
N ARG A 339 -21.00 -17.52 -28.94
CA ARG A 339 -19.87 -17.69 -29.87
C ARG A 339 -19.44 -16.38 -30.53
N LYS A 340 -20.40 -15.53 -30.92
CA LYS A 340 -20.11 -14.22 -31.55
C LYS A 340 -19.55 -13.23 -30.53
N VAL A 341 -20.08 -13.24 -29.31
CA VAL A 341 -19.62 -12.40 -28.19
C VAL A 341 -18.17 -12.73 -27.85
N HIS A 342 -17.83 -14.01 -27.66
CA HIS A 342 -16.44 -14.43 -27.40
C HIS A 342 -15.50 -14.05 -28.55
N ALA A 343 -15.89 -14.29 -29.80
CA ALA A 343 -15.06 -13.92 -30.96
C ALA A 343 -14.79 -12.40 -31.01
N MET A 344 -15.76 -11.57 -30.63
CA MET A 344 -15.56 -10.12 -30.56
C MET A 344 -14.72 -9.68 -29.35
N ILE A 345 -14.85 -10.35 -28.21
CA ILE A 345 -14.00 -10.12 -27.04
C ILE A 345 -12.53 -10.41 -27.41
N ASP A 346 -12.27 -11.53 -28.07
CA ASP A 346 -10.92 -11.90 -28.51
C ASP A 346 -10.37 -10.88 -29.53
N LYS A 347 -11.17 -10.46 -30.50
CA LYS A 347 -10.80 -9.42 -31.48
C LYS A 347 -10.49 -8.06 -30.83
N PHE A 348 -11.21 -7.70 -29.77
CA PHE A 348 -10.90 -6.52 -28.97
C PHE A 348 -9.61 -6.71 -28.17
N ALA A 349 -9.41 -7.89 -27.58
CA ALA A 349 -8.23 -8.21 -26.80
C ALA A 349 -6.94 -8.19 -27.64
N GLU A 350 -6.99 -8.69 -28.88
CA GLU A 350 -5.90 -8.62 -29.87
C GLU A 350 -5.48 -7.17 -30.17
N ARG A 351 -6.42 -6.23 -30.10
CA ARG A 351 -6.17 -4.79 -30.28
C ARG A 351 -5.83 -4.06 -28.97
N GLY A 352 -5.73 -4.79 -27.85
CA GLY A 352 -5.44 -4.23 -26.53
C GLY A 352 -6.62 -3.52 -25.88
N LEU A 353 -7.84 -3.80 -26.34
CA LEU A 353 -9.08 -3.19 -25.87
C LEU A 353 -9.75 -4.10 -24.86
N ARG A 354 -10.11 -3.56 -23.70
CA ARG A 354 -10.93 -4.27 -22.69
C ARG A 354 -12.39 -4.24 -23.12
N SER A 355 -13.10 -5.36 -23.03
CA SER A 355 -14.51 -5.42 -23.42
C SER A 355 -15.43 -5.17 -22.21
N LEU A 356 -16.53 -4.45 -22.41
CA LEU A 356 -17.60 -4.23 -21.43
C LEU A 356 -18.95 -4.63 -22.03
N GLY A 357 -19.69 -5.51 -21.36
CA GLY A 357 -21.01 -5.95 -21.81
C GLY A 357 -22.12 -5.04 -21.28
N ILE A 358 -23.15 -4.82 -22.10
CA ILE A 358 -24.38 -4.09 -21.74
C ILE A 358 -25.57 -5.01 -21.95
N ALA A 359 -26.47 -5.04 -20.96
CA ALA A 359 -27.75 -5.73 -21.06
C ALA A 359 -28.88 -4.84 -20.57
N ARG A 360 -30.09 -5.13 -21.05
CA ARG A 360 -31.33 -4.47 -20.60
C ARG A 360 -32.40 -5.52 -20.30
N GLN A 361 -33.33 -5.17 -19.43
CA GLN A 361 -34.56 -5.90 -19.20
C GLN A 361 -35.69 -4.93 -18.88
N GLU A 362 -36.92 -5.36 -19.13
CA GLU A 362 -38.12 -4.68 -18.65
C GLU A 362 -38.54 -5.25 -17.29
N VAL A 363 -39.18 -4.44 -16.44
CA VAL A 363 -39.69 -4.86 -15.12
C VAL A 363 -41.20 -4.62 -15.05
N PRO A 364 -42.03 -5.54 -15.58
CA PRO A 364 -43.47 -5.33 -15.69
C PRO A 364 -44.19 -5.19 -14.35
N GLU A 365 -43.67 -5.85 -13.30
CA GLU A 365 -44.27 -5.85 -11.96
C GLU A 365 -44.10 -4.52 -11.20
N GLY A 366 -43.31 -3.57 -11.73
CA GLY A 366 -43.14 -2.23 -11.15
C GLY A 366 -42.51 -2.19 -9.75
N SER A 367 -42.02 -3.32 -9.24
CA SER A 367 -41.36 -3.42 -7.92
C SER A 367 -39.84 -3.47 -8.06
N LYS A 368 -39.15 -2.78 -7.16
CA LYS A 368 -37.68 -2.75 -7.05
C LYS A 368 -37.09 -4.14 -6.80
N GLU A 369 -37.80 -5.00 -6.07
CA GLU A 369 -37.38 -6.34 -5.65
C GLU A 369 -37.71 -7.42 -6.68
N SER A 370 -38.50 -7.10 -7.71
CA SER A 370 -38.83 -8.05 -8.76
C SER A 370 -37.58 -8.44 -9.56
N ALA A 371 -37.50 -9.72 -9.91
CA ALA A 371 -36.52 -10.25 -10.84
C ALA A 371 -36.63 -9.57 -12.22
N GLY A 372 -37.84 -9.12 -12.59
CA GLY A 372 -38.15 -8.55 -13.90
C GLY A 372 -38.27 -9.61 -14.99
N GLY A 373 -38.37 -9.15 -16.24
CA GLY A 373 -38.37 -10.00 -17.43
C GLY A 373 -36.99 -10.55 -17.78
N PRO A 374 -36.88 -11.31 -18.88
CA PRO A 374 -35.61 -11.84 -19.34
C PRO A 374 -34.63 -10.73 -19.74
N TRP A 375 -33.35 -10.89 -19.40
CA TRP A 375 -32.31 -9.99 -19.88
C TRP A 375 -32.03 -10.21 -21.37
N GLU A 376 -31.94 -9.11 -22.10
CA GLU A 376 -31.45 -9.05 -23.47
C GLU A 376 -30.01 -8.52 -23.45
N PHE A 377 -29.07 -9.27 -24.04
CA PHE A 377 -27.72 -8.79 -24.27
C PHE A 377 -27.71 -7.78 -25.42
N VAL A 378 -27.38 -6.53 -25.12
CA VAL A 378 -27.53 -5.43 -26.07
C VAL A 378 -26.27 -5.25 -26.92
N ALA A 379 -25.11 -5.12 -26.28
CA ALA A 379 -23.89 -4.69 -26.96
C ALA A 379 -22.60 -4.99 -26.18
N LEU A 380 -21.48 -4.94 -26.89
CA LEU A 380 -20.12 -4.90 -26.35
C LEU A 380 -19.47 -3.56 -26.66
N LEU A 381 -18.91 -2.91 -25.63
CA LEU A 381 -18.13 -1.68 -25.76
C LEU A 381 -16.64 -1.98 -25.58
N PRO A 382 -15.78 -1.53 -26.50
CA PRO A 382 -14.34 -1.58 -26.32
C PRO A 382 -13.85 -0.38 -25.51
N LEU A 383 -13.14 -0.65 -24.42
CA LEU A 383 -12.47 0.30 -23.55
C LEU A 383 -10.96 0.26 -23.82
N PHE A 384 -10.40 1.39 -24.22
CA PHE A 384 -8.97 1.56 -24.40
C PHE A 384 -8.36 2.30 -23.19
N ASP A 385 -7.27 1.76 -22.66
CA ASP A 385 -6.49 2.37 -21.58
C ASP A 385 -5.12 2.82 -22.11
N PRO A 386 -4.93 4.11 -22.42
CA PRO A 386 -3.69 4.58 -23.03
C PRO A 386 -2.49 4.45 -22.07
N PRO A 387 -1.32 4.02 -22.56
CA PRO A 387 -0.09 4.06 -21.77
C PRO A 387 0.28 5.51 -21.43
N ARG A 388 0.99 5.70 -20.32
CA ARG A 388 1.55 7.04 -20.03
C ARG A 388 2.67 7.37 -21.02
N HIS A 389 2.84 8.66 -21.29
CA HIS A 389 3.85 9.15 -22.24
C HIS A 389 5.29 8.84 -21.81
N ASP A 390 5.53 8.75 -20.50
CA ASP A 390 6.82 8.49 -19.86
C ASP A 390 7.08 7.01 -19.57
N SER A 391 6.06 6.16 -19.62
CA SER A 391 6.17 4.75 -19.19
C SER A 391 7.16 3.96 -20.03
N ALA A 392 7.10 4.07 -21.36
CA ALA A 392 8.01 3.36 -22.26
C ALA A 392 9.48 3.79 -22.05
N GLU A 393 9.72 5.09 -21.87
CA GLU A 393 11.06 5.59 -21.58
C GLU A 393 11.55 5.16 -20.20
N THR A 394 10.67 5.18 -19.19
CA THR A 394 10.99 4.75 -17.83
C THR A 394 11.36 3.27 -17.78
N ILE A 395 10.62 2.42 -18.50
CA ILE A 395 10.95 1.00 -18.66
C ILE A 395 12.32 0.83 -19.29
N ARG A 396 12.61 1.56 -20.37
CA ARG A 396 13.92 1.51 -21.02
C ARG A 396 15.05 1.92 -20.07
N ARG A 397 14.86 3.02 -19.33
CA ARG A 397 15.83 3.49 -18.33
C ARG A 397 16.02 2.48 -17.19
N ALA A 398 14.95 1.83 -16.73
CA ALA A 398 15.03 0.79 -15.72
C ALA A 398 15.87 -0.40 -16.20
N LEU A 399 15.65 -0.84 -17.44
CA LEU A 399 16.44 -1.90 -18.07
C LEU A 399 17.92 -1.48 -18.24
N ASP A 400 18.19 -0.23 -18.64
CA ASP A 400 19.54 0.32 -18.74
C ASP A 400 20.27 0.35 -17.38
N LEU A 401 19.51 0.45 -16.27
CA LEU A 401 20.02 0.38 -14.89
C LEU A 401 20.09 -1.05 -14.33
N GLY A 402 19.76 -2.07 -15.14
CA GLY A 402 19.78 -3.48 -14.71
C GLY A 402 18.54 -3.93 -13.92
N VAL A 403 17.47 -3.12 -13.90
CA VAL A 403 16.21 -3.47 -13.25
C VAL A 403 15.23 -4.06 -14.27
N SER A 404 14.94 -5.36 -14.17
CA SER A 404 13.95 -6.03 -15.01
C SER A 404 12.53 -5.59 -14.64
N VAL A 405 11.78 -4.99 -15.57
CA VAL A 405 10.38 -4.61 -15.33
C VAL A 405 9.43 -5.73 -15.78
N LYS A 406 8.55 -6.20 -14.88
CA LYS A 406 7.56 -7.24 -15.17
C LYS A 406 6.15 -6.68 -15.02
N MET A 407 5.30 -6.85 -16.05
CA MET A 407 3.91 -6.37 -16.00
C MET A 407 3.03 -7.30 -15.16
N ILE A 408 2.21 -6.76 -14.26
CA ILE A 408 1.11 -7.50 -13.61
C ILE A 408 -0.23 -6.91 -14.04
N THR A 409 -1.07 -7.73 -14.68
CA THR A 409 -2.38 -7.28 -15.16
C THR A 409 -3.53 -8.21 -14.78
N GLY A 410 -4.69 -7.59 -14.55
CA GLY A 410 -5.97 -8.28 -14.32
C GLY A 410 -6.69 -8.65 -15.62
N ASP A 411 -6.21 -8.09 -16.72
CA ASP A 411 -6.77 -8.30 -18.05
C ASP A 411 -6.37 -9.67 -18.61
N GLN A 412 -6.98 -10.04 -19.73
CA GLN A 412 -6.58 -11.21 -20.50
C GLN A 412 -5.16 -11.04 -21.05
N LEU A 413 -4.51 -12.17 -21.35
CA LEU A 413 -3.12 -12.21 -21.81
C LEU A 413 -2.90 -11.42 -23.10
N ALA A 414 -3.83 -11.48 -24.05
CA ALA A 414 -3.72 -10.76 -25.31
C ALA A 414 -3.63 -9.23 -25.11
N ILE A 415 -4.45 -8.67 -24.20
CA ILE A 415 -4.40 -7.24 -23.83
C ILE A 415 -3.05 -6.88 -23.20
N GLY A 416 -2.54 -7.75 -22.32
CA GLY A 416 -1.23 -7.59 -21.69
C GLY A 416 -0.11 -7.55 -22.72
N LYS A 417 -0.09 -8.51 -23.65
CA LYS A 417 0.93 -8.59 -24.72
C LYS A 417 0.90 -7.40 -25.67
N GLU A 418 -0.29 -6.96 -26.08
CA GLU A 418 -0.43 -5.78 -26.93
C GLU A 418 0.04 -4.51 -26.21
N THR A 419 -0.32 -4.35 -24.92
CA THR A 419 0.16 -3.23 -24.11
C THR A 419 1.69 -3.30 -23.91
N GLY A 420 2.24 -4.50 -23.67
CA GLY A 420 3.67 -4.75 -23.53
C GLY A 420 4.45 -4.42 -24.81
N THR A 421 3.88 -4.76 -25.96
CA THR A 421 4.45 -4.41 -27.28
C THR A 421 4.54 -2.90 -27.46
N ARG A 422 3.48 -2.16 -27.13
CA ARG A 422 3.48 -0.68 -27.21
C ARG A 422 4.44 -0.02 -26.23
N LEU A 423 4.65 -0.62 -25.07
CA LEU A 423 5.57 -0.13 -24.04
C LEU A 423 7.02 -0.57 -24.24
N GLY A 424 7.30 -1.48 -25.17
CA GLY A 424 8.64 -2.02 -25.40
C GLY A 424 9.13 -3.00 -24.33
N MET A 425 8.23 -3.65 -23.58
CA MET A 425 8.58 -4.63 -22.52
C MET A 425 8.76 -6.06 -23.02
N GLY A 426 8.45 -6.33 -24.28
CA GLY A 426 8.37 -7.69 -24.82
C GLY A 426 6.99 -8.33 -24.66
N THR A 427 6.87 -9.55 -25.19
CA THR A 427 5.60 -10.30 -25.27
C THR A 427 5.67 -11.66 -24.60
N ASN A 428 6.77 -11.98 -23.90
CA ASN A 428 6.95 -13.26 -23.21
C ASN A 428 6.16 -13.26 -21.88
N MET A 429 4.84 -13.21 -22.00
CA MET A 429 3.91 -13.14 -20.88
C MET A 429 3.10 -14.42 -20.73
N TYR A 430 2.80 -14.79 -19.49
CA TYR A 430 2.09 -16.03 -19.15
C TYR A 430 0.80 -15.75 -18.37
N PRO A 431 -0.23 -16.58 -18.54
CA PRO A 431 -1.44 -16.48 -17.73
C PRO A 431 -1.18 -17.03 -16.32
N SER A 432 -1.77 -16.39 -15.32
CA SER A 432 -1.60 -16.74 -13.91
C SER A 432 -1.97 -18.18 -13.57
N SER A 433 -3.00 -18.71 -14.25
CA SER A 433 -3.51 -20.06 -14.04
C SER A 433 -2.52 -21.15 -14.44
N SER A 434 -1.64 -20.87 -15.42
CA SER A 434 -0.63 -21.84 -15.88
C SER A 434 0.55 -21.94 -14.92
N LEU A 435 0.78 -20.93 -14.07
CA LEU A 435 1.89 -20.88 -13.12
C LEU A 435 1.50 -21.36 -11.72
N LEU A 436 0.22 -21.21 -11.34
CA LEU A 436 -0.30 -21.50 -10.00
C LEU A 436 -1.11 -22.81 -9.92
N GLY A 437 -1.33 -23.51 -11.04
CA GLY A 437 -2.17 -24.70 -11.13
C GLY A 437 -1.42 -26.03 -11.00
N GLU A 438 -2.08 -27.04 -10.42
CA GLU A 438 -1.62 -28.42 -10.20
C GLU A 438 -1.36 -29.23 -11.49
N ASN A 439 -1.57 -28.66 -12.68
CA ASN A 439 -1.20 -29.28 -13.96
C ASN A 439 0.30 -29.11 -14.24
N LYS A 440 1.12 -29.77 -13.43
CA LYS A 440 2.57 -29.94 -13.64
C LYS A 440 2.90 -30.73 -14.92
N ASP A 441 1.91 -31.39 -15.53
CA ASP A 441 2.13 -32.41 -16.54
C ASP A 441 2.27 -31.89 -17.99
N GLN A 442 2.08 -30.58 -18.25
CA GLN A 442 2.20 -30.01 -19.61
C GLN A 442 3.35 -29.02 -19.81
N LEU A 443 4.07 -28.63 -18.75
CA LEU A 443 5.26 -27.78 -18.86
C LEU A 443 6.50 -28.68 -18.95
N GLY A 444 6.85 -29.07 -20.16
CA GLY A 444 8.08 -29.80 -20.43
C GLY A 444 9.34 -29.04 -20.01
N ALA A 445 10.28 -29.76 -19.40
CA ALA A 445 11.72 -29.49 -19.21
C ALA A 445 12.19 -28.21 -18.50
N VAL A 446 11.36 -27.19 -18.28
CA VAL A 446 11.77 -25.92 -17.65
C VAL A 446 11.10 -25.77 -16.28
N SER A 447 11.87 -25.41 -15.26
CA SER A 447 11.36 -25.13 -13.92
C SER A 447 10.38 -23.94 -13.98
N ILE A 448 9.34 -23.94 -13.13
CA ILE A 448 8.40 -22.82 -13.04
C ILE A 448 9.13 -21.54 -12.64
N ASP A 449 10.17 -21.65 -11.82
CA ASP A 449 10.99 -20.53 -11.36
C ASP A 449 11.75 -19.88 -12.52
N ASP A 450 12.39 -20.67 -13.39
CA ASP A 450 13.07 -20.17 -14.60
C ASP A 450 12.09 -19.47 -15.56
N LEU A 451 10.86 -19.97 -15.66
CA LEU A 451 9.81 -19.34 -16.48
C LEU A 451 9.37 -18.01 -15.89
N ILE A 452 9.20 -17.93 -14.57
CA ILE A 452 8.86 -16.68 -13.87
C ILE A 452 9.99 -15.67 -14.01
N GLU A 453 11.24 -16.10 -13.90
CA GLU A 453 12.42 -15.26 -14.07
C GLU A 453 12.55 -14.72 -15.50
N LYS A 454 12.28 -15.54 -16.52
CA LYS A 454 12.34 -15.14 -17.93
C LYS A 454 11.08 -14.42 -18.45
N ALA A 455 9.99 -14.42 -17.71
CA ALA A 455 8.73 -13.81 -18.14
C ALA A 455 8.76 -12.27 -18.05
N ASP A 456 8.23 -11.60 -19.07
CA ASP A 456 8.08 -10.15 -19.13
C ASP A 456 6.82 -9.68 -18.38
N GLY A 457 5.91 -10.59 -18.05
CA GLY A 457 4.68 -10.24 -17.34
C GLY A 457 3.68 -11.37 -17.17
N PHE A 458 2.67 -11.09 -16.36
CA PHE A 458 1.66 -12.03 -15.92
C PHE A 458 0.25 -11.43 -16.04
N ALA A 459 -0.66 -12.20 -16.61
CA ALA A 459 -2.04 -11.78 -16.87
C ALA A 459 -3.05 -12.69 -16.16
N GLY A 460 -4.18 -12.14 -15.70
CA GLY A 460 -5.28 -12.90 -15.11
C GLY A 460 -5.62 -12.54 -13.66
N LYS A 461 -5.82 -13.51 -12.77
CA LYS A 461 -6.35 -13.24 -11.42
C LYS A 461 -5.28 -12.59 -10.51
N LYS A 462 -5.27 -11.24 -10.48
CA LYS A 462 -4.30 -10.41 -9.71
C LYS A 462 -4.05 -10.86 -8.26
N ARG A 463 -5.10 -11.25 -7.53
CA ARG A 463 -4.99 -11.53 -6.09
C ARG A 463 -4.19 -12.80 -5.79
N CYS A 464 -4.30 -13.82 -6.64
CA CYS A 464 -3.49 -15.04 -6.54
C CYS A 464 -2.07 -14.80 -7.09
N LEU A 465 -1.93 -13.91 -8.09
CA LEU A 465 -0.65 -13.56 -8.70
C LEU A 465 0.32 -12.93 -7.70
N ARG A 466 -0.07 -11.87 -6.97
CA ARG A 466 0.89 -11.12 -6.13
C ARG A 466 1.57 -11.98 -5.07
N GLY A 467 0.79 -12.71 -4.26
CA GLY A 467 1.36 -13.50 -3.17
C GLY A 467 2.22 -14.68 -3.64
N GLY A 468 1.84 -15.34 -4.75
CA GLY A 468 2.62 -16.45 -5.31
C GLY A 468 3.90 -15.97 -6.01
N LEU A 469 3.82 -14.87 -6.75
CA LEU A 469 4.93 -14.34 -7.53
C LEU A 469 6.00 -13.70 -6.62
N GLU A 470 5.59 -12.96 -5.59
CA GLU A 470 6.51 -12.37 -4.62
C GLU A 470 7.30 -13.46 -3.87
N SER A 471 6.67 -14.58 -3.54
CA SER A 471 7.33 -15.73 -2.92
C SER A 471 8.32 -16.42 -3.86
N ALA A 472 7.98 -16.58 -5.15
CA ALA A 472 8.85 -17.22 -6.14
C ALA A 472 10.07 -16.33 -6.49
N LEU A 473 9.83 -15.06 -6.80
CA LEU A 473 10.91 -14.10 -7.13
C LEU A 473 11.78 -13.78 -5.92
N GLY A 474 11.18 -13.68 -4.73
CA GLY A 474 11.93 -13.43 -3.49
C GLY A 474 12.86 -14.58 -3.10
N LYS A 475 12.56 -15.82 -3.48
CA LYS A 475 13.45 -16.98 -3.27
C LYS A 475 14.58 -17.06 -4.29
N SER A 476 14.38 -16.49 -5.48
CA SER A 476 15.38 -16.52 -6.54
C SER A 476 16.37 -15.35 -6.46
N ALA A 477 16.02 -14.31 -5.71
CA ALA A 477 16.84 -13.11 -5.48
C ALA A 477 17.75 -13.19 -4.23
N VAL A 478 17.64 -14.26 -3.44
CA VAL A 478 18.53 -14.60 -2.30
C VAL A 478 19.38 -15.79 -2.69
#